data_AF-A0A3C0GCR0-F1
#
_entry.id   AF-A0A3C0GCR0-F1
#
_cell.length_a   1.000
_cell.length_b   1.000
_cell.length_c   1.000
_cell.angle_alpha   90.00
_cell.angle_beta   90.00
_cell.angle_gamma   90.00
#
_symmetry.space_group_name_H-M   'P 1'
#
loop_
_entity.id
_entity.type
_entity.pdbx_description
1 polymer ?
#
loop_
_entity_poly.entity_id
_entity_poly.type
_entity_poly.pdbx_seq_one_letter_code
_entity_poly.pdbx_strand_id
1 'polypeptide(L)'
;DRNGEEIYVDPSMKKDAARIYISQKANIDGYFKLAAGKVGKSTARSGIGIKADAVRIIGREGIKLITRPESKNSQGGKIEFVKGIDLIAGNDDSGLQPMVKGDDLISLLISLVDQIGQLNGIVQGNLTAQITVNTAMLAHTHAIPGSPLPDPVFQGIVAGMQSKLGIQGAISQALSRVGGEFLKMKYLKPVSPTYILSRYNNTN
;
A
#
# COMPACT_ATOMS: atom_id res chain seq x y z
N ASP A 1 42.36 24.83 30.77
CA ASP A 1 41.36 25.76 31.35
C ASP A 1 41.87 27.21 31.14
N ARG A 2 41.29 28.23 31.78
CA ARG A 2 41.86 29.61 31.75
C ARG A 2 43.22 29.73 32.46
N ASN A 3 43.72 28.65 33.05
CA ASN A 3 44.98 28.57 33.79
C ASN A 3 46.05 27.72 33.07
N GLY A 4 45.81 27.29 31.83
CA GLY A 4 46.79 26.56 31.02
C GLY A 4 46.90 25.06 31.32
N GLU A 5 46.01 24.48 32.13
CA GLU A 5 45.99 23.02 32.31
C GLU A 5 45.40 22.29 31.09
N GLU A 6 46.05 21.19 30.69
CA GLU A 6 45.58 20.28 29.65
C GLU A 6 44.26 19.62 30.09
N ILE A 7 43.17 20.02 29.44
CA ILE A 7 41.87 19.38 29.64
C ILE A 7 41.82 18.15 28.75
N TYR A 8 41.91 16.98 29.37
CA TYR A 8 41.64 15.72 28.68
C TYR A 8 40.14 15.60 28.40
N VAL A 9 39.77 15.82 27.15
CA VAL A 9 38.44 15.50 26.64
C VAL A 9 38.43 14.06 26.12
N ASP A 10 37.39 13.29 26.44
CA ASP A 10 37.12 11.98 25.85
C ASP A 10 36.06 12.12 24.75
N PRO A 11 36.45 12.40 23.49
CA PRO A 11 35.52 12.63 22.39
C PRO A 11 34.78 11.33 21.99
N SER A 12 33.66 11.04 22.68
CA SER A 12 32.81 9.88 22.41
C SER A 12 31.65 10.22 21.48
N MET A 13 31.55 9.57 20.32
CA MET A 13 30.40 9.74 19.40
C MET A 13 29.04 9.48 20.04
N LYS A 14 29.00 8.63 21.08
CA LYS A 14 27.78 8.36 21.83
C LYS A 14 27.39 9.53 22.75
N LYS A 15 28.35 10.19 23.40
CA LYS A 15 28.10 11.20 24.43
C LYS A 15 28.06 12.64 23.89
N ASP A 16 28.69 12.89 22.75
CA ASP A 16 28.68 14.22 22.12
C ASP A 16 27.27 14.69 21.78
N ALA A 17 26.96 15.95 22.11
CA ALA A 17 25.67 16.58 21.82
C ALA A 17 25.45 16.77 20.32
N ALA A 18 26.46 17.29 19.60
CA ALA A 18 26.41 17.48 18.16
C ALA A 18 27.72 17.06 17.50
N ARG A 19 27.63 16.27 16.41
CA ARG A 19 28.78 15.84 15.62
C ARG A 19 28.34 15.48 14.19
N ILE A 20 29.09 15.97 13.21
CA ILE A 20 29.10 15.44 11.84
C ILE A 20 30.36 14.59 11.71
N TYR A 21 30.21 13.32 11.35
CA TYR A 21 31.33 12.42 11.12
C TYR A 21 31.33 11.95 9.68
N ILE A 22 32.47 12.08 9.01
CA ILE A 22 32.69 11.69 7.62
C ILE A 22 33.97 10.87 7.57
N SER A 23 33.90 9.67 7.00
CA SER A 23 35.09 8.83 6.80
C SER A 23 34.90 7.88 5.62
N GLN A 24 35.99 7.57 4.93
CA GLN A 24 36.03 6.59 3.84
C GLN A 24 35.86 5.14 4.35
N LYS A 25 36.19 4.89 5.61
CA LYS A 25 36.08 3.59 6.27
C LYS A 25 35.60 3.78 7.71
N ALA A 26 34.31 3.60 7.91
CA ALA A 26 33.62 3.80 9.17
C ALA A 26 32.74 2.59 9.52
N ASN A 27 32.45 2.44 10.81
CA ASN A 27 31.36 1.62 11.31
C ASN A 27 30.30 2.55 11.92
N ILE A 28 29.63 3.32 11.05
CA ILE A 28 28.79 4.46 11.44
C ILE A 28 27.68 4.03 12.41
N ASP A 29 27.00 2.91 12.12
CA ASP A 29 25.90 2.41 12.93
C ASP A 29 26.39 1.89 14.28
N GLY A 30 27.60 1.30 14.32
CA GLY A 30 28.24 0.90 15.57
C GLY A 30 28.61 2.09 16.45
N TYR A 31 29.12 3.17 15.84
CA TYR A 31 29.54 4.37 16.57
C TYR A 31 28.36 5.11 17.22
N PHE A 32 27.25 5.20 16.50
CA PHE A 32 26.02 5.87 16.96
C PHE A 32 25.00 4.93 17.61
N LYS A 33 25.26 3.61 17.63
CA LYS A 33 24.36 2.55 18.14
C LYS A 33 22.99 2.56 17.46
N LEU A 34 22.99 2.67 16.13
CA LEU A 34 21.78 2.72 15.32
C LEU A 34 21.18 1.33 15.11
N ALA A 35 19.84 1.27 15.05
CA ALA A 35 19.09 0.11 14.62
C ALA A 35 19.49 -0.32 13.21
N ALA A 36 19.33 -1.60 12.88
CA ALA A 36 19.75 -2.09 11.57
C ALA A 36 18.77 -1.68 10.48
N GLY A 37 17.47 -1.64 10.79
CA GLY A 37 16.42 -1.43 9.79
C GLY A 37 16.40 -2.55 8.74
N LYS A 38 15.72 -2.32 7.62
CA LYS A 38 15.73 -3.21 6.45
C LYS A 38 16.91 -2.95 5.53
N VAL A 39 17.45 -1.73 5.53
CA VAL A 39 18.69 -1.37 4.81
C VAL A 39 19.90 -2.10 5.40
N GLY A 40 19.89 -2.38 6.71
CA GLY A 40 20.95 -3.09 7.41
C GLY A 40 22.15 -2.20 7.74
N LYS A 41 23.10 -2.75 8.50
CA LYS A 41 24.26 -2.01 9.01
C LYS A 41 25.37 -1.79 7.98
N SER A 42 26.09 -0.69 8.13
CA SER A 42 27.25 -0.26 7.35
C SER A 42 28.53 -0.39 8.17
N THR A 43 29.25 -1.48 7.96
CA THR A 43 30.52 -1.80 8.64
C THR A 43 31.70 -1.69 7.69
N ALA A 44 32.73 -0.94 8.09
CA ALA A 44 33.96 -0.75 7.31
C ALA A 44 33.72 -0.19 5.89
N ARG A 45 32.74 0.71 5.75
CA ARG A 45 32.39 1.38 4.49
C ARG A 45 32.46 2.89 4.64
N SER A 46 32.43 3.63 3.53
CA SER A 46 32.32 5.08 3.60
C SER A 46 30.95 5.45 4.18
N GLY A 47 30.92 6.47 5.00
CA GLY A 47 29.69 6.87 5.68
C GLY A 47 29.77 8.29 6.22
N ILE A 48 28.60 8.89 6.31
CA ILE A 48 28.37 10.18 6.94
C ILE A 48 27.33 9.97 8.04
N GLY A 49 27.65 10.37 9.26
CA GLY A 49 26.73 10.38 10.39
C GLY A 49 26.53 11.80 10.88
N ILE A 50 25.27 12.19 11.09
CA ILE A 50 24.90 13.52 11.56
C ILE A 50 24.10 13.33 12.84
N LYS A 51 24.59 13.88 13.95
CA LYS A 51 23.92 13.88 15.26
C LYS A 51 23.89 15.30 15.79
N ALA A 52 22.75 15.74 16.29
CA ALA A 52 22.54 16.99 17.01
C ALA A 52 21.17 16.93 17.70
N ASP A 53 20.90 17.83 18.63
CA ASP A 53 19.55 17.97 19.24
C ASP A 53 18.49 18.38 18.21
N ALA A 54 18.88 19.15 17.20
CA ALA A 54 18.03 19.50 16.08
C ALA A 54 18.84 19.52 14.77
N VAL A 55 18.41 18.72 13.79
CA VAL A 55 18.97 18.70 12.43
C VAL A 55 17.92 19.25 11.47
N ARG A 56 18.27 20.32 10.75
CA ARG A 56 17.43 20.90 9.68
C ARG A 56 18.20 20.85 8.37
N ILE A 57 17.63 20.20 7.36
CA ILE A 57 18.18 20.19 5.99
C ILE A 57 17.29 21.12 5.17
N ILE A 58 17.85 22.26 4.72
CA ILE A 58 17.09 23.32 4.04
C ILE A 58 17.55 23.41 2.58
N GLY A 59 16.67 23.06 1.65
CA GLY A 59 16.84 23.30 0.22
C GLY A 59 15.90 24.42 -0.24
N ARG A 60 16.43 25.46 -0.90
CA ARG A 60 15.62 26.57 -1.43
C ARG A 60 14.82 26.19 -2.68
N GLU A 61 15.27 25.17 -3.42
CA GLU A 61 14.59 24.64 -4.60
C GLU A 61 14.03 23.23 -4.35
N GLY A 62 14.83 22.35 -3.76
CA GLY A 62 14.40 21.01 -3.39
C GLY A 62 15.51 20.18 -2.75
N ILE A 63 15.15 18.99 -2.27
CA ILE A 63 16.06 17.98 -1.71
C ILE A 63 15.76 16.66 -2.41
N LYS A 64 16.81 15.97 -2.89
CA LYS A 64 16.69 14.66 -3.53
C LYS A 64 17.60 13.66 -2.83
N LEU A 65 17.03 12.54 -2.38
CA LEU A 65 17.76 11.41 -1.81
C LEU A 65 17.77 10.28 -2.83
N ILE A 66 18.96 9.95 -3.37
CA ILE A 66 19.12 8.90 -4.39
C ILE A 66 19.94 7.76 -3.79
N THR A 67 19.45 6.54 -3.96
CA THR A 67 20.17 5.32 -3.59
C THR A 67 20.72 4.62 -4.83
N ARG A 68 21.94 4.08 -4.73
CA ARG A 68 22.64 3.31 -5.77
C ARG A 68 22.75 4.02 -7.15
N PRO A 69 23.39 5.21 -7.22
CA PRO A 69 23.78 5.78 -8.51
C PRO A 69 24.89 4.97 -9.20
N GLU A 70 25.75 4.31 -8.41
CA GLU A 70 26.89 3.52 -8.89
C GLU A 70 26.77 2.04 -8.47
N SER A 71 27.51 1.17 -9.17
CA SER A 71 27.49 -0.29 -8.94
C SER A 71 28.59 -0.80 -8.00
N LYS A 72 29.52 0.06 -7.57
CA LYS A 72 30.63 -0.28 -6.67
C LYS A 72 30.55 0.52 -5.37
N ASN A 73 31.01 -0.07 -4.27
CA ASN A 73 31.13 0.60 -2.99
C ASN A 73 32.55 1.20 -2.79
N SER A 74 32.78 1.87 -1.66
CA SER A 74 34.05 2.55 -1.37
C SER A 74 35.28 1.63 -1.21
N GLN A 75 35.07 0.31 -1.11
CA GLN A 75 36.12 -0.70 -1.04
C GLN A 75 36.30 -1.44 -2.39
N GLY A 76 35.66 -0.97 -3.46
CA GLY A 76 35.73 -1.58 -4.80
C GLY A 76 34.82 -2.81 -5.00
N GLY A 77 34.09 -3.23 -3.96
CA GLY A 77 33.15 -4.35 -4.04
C GLY A 77 31.87 -3.99 -4.80
N LYS A 78 31.29 -4.94 -5.53
CA LYS A 78 30.02 -4.75 -6.25
C LYS A 78 28.85 -4.63 -5.26
N ILE A 79 27.93 -3.73 -5.56
CA ILE A 79 26.66 -3.58 -4.83
C ILE A 79 25.65 -4.51 -5.50
N GLU A 80 25.36 -5.65 -4.87
CA GLU A 80 24.47 -6.66 -5.45
C GLU A 80 23.01 -6.18 -5.48
N PHE A 81 22.49 -5.69 -4.35
CA PHE A 81 21.09 -5.32 -4.20
C PHE A 81 20.90 -3.80 -4.07
N VAL A 82 19.78 -3.30 -4.59
CA VAL A 82 19.34 -1.91 -4.35
C VAL A 82 18.79 -1.86 -2.93
N LYS A 83 19.39 -1.05 -2.08
CA LYS A 83 18.84 -0.71 -0.76
C LYS A 83 18.17 0.65 -0.87
N GLY A 84 16.99 0.80 -0.29
CA GLY A 84 16.27 2.07 -0.27
C GLY A 84 16.57 2.90 0.96
N ILE A 85 15.56 3.62 1.43
CA ILE A 85 15.62 4.55 2.56
C ILE A 85 14.72 4.03 3.68
N ASP A 86 15.28 3.88 4.88
CA ASP A 86 14.50 3.62 6.09
C ASP A 86 14.38 4.90 6.91
N LEU A 87 13.14 5.26 7.26
CA LEU A 87 12.80 6.34 8.17
C LEU A 87 12.43 5.71 9.51
N ILE A 88 13.35 5.73 10.48
CA ILE A 88 13.20 5.00 11.75
C ILE A 88 12.95 5.99 12.89
N ALA A 89 11.78 5.93 13.50
CA ALA A 89 11.46 6.63 14.74
C ALA A 89 11.99 5.85 15.95
N GLY A 90 12.49 6.58 16.96
CA GLY A 90 12.87 6.00 18.26
C GLY A 90 14.10 5.08 18.25
N ASN A 91 14.83 4.98 17.13
CA ASN A 91 15.92 4.00 16.96
C ASN A 91 15.45 2.55 17.22
N ASP A 92 14.18 2.28 16.90
CA ASP A 92 13.56 0.95 16.99
C ASP A 92 13.13 0.52 15.59
N ASP A 93 13.69 -0.58 15.09
CA ASP A 93 13.35 -1.14 13.78
C ASP A 93 12.17 -2.11 13.82
N SER A 94 11.54 -2.27 14.99
CA SER A 94 10.29 -3.00 15.13
C SER A 94 9.17 -2.33 14.34
N GLY A 95 8.35 -3.14 13.66
CA GLY A 95 7.18 -2.65 12.94
C GLY A 95 7.45 -1.87 11.65
N LEU A 96 8.66 -1.85 11.09
CA LEU A 96 8.95 -1.14 9.83
C LEU A 96 8.04 -1.60 8.66
N GLN A 97 7.21 -0.68 8.17
CA GLN A 97 6.31 -0.88 7.04
C GLN A 97 6.83 -0.19 5.78
N PRO A 98 6.63 -0.77 4.60
CA PRO A 98 6.94 -0.07 3.35
C PRO A 98 6.01 1.13 3.14
N MET A 99 6.55 2.24 2.63
CA MET A 99 5.74 3.42 2.30
C MET A 99 4.76 3.15 1.16
N VAL A 100 3.61 3.81 1.16
CA VAL A 100 2.61 3.69 0.10
C VAL A 100 3.01 4.50 -1.13
N LYS A 101 2.78 3.94 -2.32
CA LYS A 101 2.87 4.63 -3.61
C LYS A 101 1.52 5.25 -3.96
N GLY A 102 1.48 6.58 -4.02
CA GLY A 102 0.24 7.35 -4.19
C GLY A 102 -0.53 7.00 -5.46
N ASP A 103 0.12 7.01 -6.62
CA ASP A 103 -0.56 6.80 -7.92
C ASP A 103 -1.15 5.39 -8.05
N ASP A 104 -0.42 4.38 -7.58
CA ASP A 104 -0.88 2.99 -7.55
C ASP A 104 -2.06 2.81 -6.58
N LEU A 105 -2.01 3.48 -5.41
CA LEU A 105 -3.13 3.47 -4.47
C LEU A 105 -4.38 4.14 -5.06
N ILE A 106 -4.23 5.32 -5.68
CA ILE A 106 -5.35 6.03 -6.32
C ILE A 106 -5.98 5.14 -7.40
N SER A 107 -5.15 4.48 -8.21
CA SER A 107 -5.64 3.56 -9.25
C SER A 107 -6.45 2.39 -8.66
N LEU A 108 -6.02 1.83 -7.53
CA LEU A 108 -6.79 0.82 -6.80
C LEU A 108 -8.12 1.40 -6.28
N LEU A 109 -8.09 2.59 -5.67
CA LEU A 109 -9.29 3.23 -5.13
C LEU A 109 -10.33 3.56 -6.20
N ILE A 110 -9.90 4.05 -7.37
CA ILE A 110 -10.78 4.27 -8.53
C ILE A 110 -11.43 2.96 -8.94
N SER A 111 -10.62 1.89 -9.08
CA SER A 111 -11.15 0.57 -9.46
C SER A 111 -12.16 0.03 -8.44
N LEU A 112 -11.95 0.30 -7.14
CA LEU A 112 -12.91 -0.08 -6.09
C LEU A 112 -14.20 0.74 -6.16
N VAL A 113 -14.12 2.05 -6.42
CA VAL A 113 -15.29 2.91 -6.60
C VAL A 113 -16.12 2.46 -7.81
N ASP A 114 -15.47 2.11 -8.92
CA ASP A 114 -16.14 1.60 -10.12
C ASP A 114 -16.85 0.26 -9.84
N GLN A 115 -16.22 -0.64 -9.08
CA GLN A 115 -16.86 -1.89 -8.66
C GLN A 115 -18.08 -1.67 -7.77
N ILE A 116 -18.05 -0.68 -6.87
CA ILE A 116 -19.21 -0.30 -6.06
C ILE A 116 -20.32 0.28 -6.95
N GLY A 117 -19.98 1.10 -7.94
CA GLY A 117 -20.93 1.62 -8.93
C GLY A 117 -21.63 0.49 -9.72
N GLN A 118 -20.87 -0.51 -10.17
CA GLN A 118 -21.41 -1.69 -10.84
C GLN A 118 -22.32 -2.50 -9.91
N LEU A 119 -21.92 -2.70 -8.65
CA LEU A 119 -22.73 -3.39 -7.66
C LEU A 119 -24.07 -2.66 -7.42
N ASN A 120 -24.04 -1.34 -7.28
CA ASN A 120 -25.25 -0.53 -7.12
C ASN A 120 -26.19 -0.69 -8.33
N GLY A 121 -25.66 -0.73 -9.55
CA GLY A 121 -26.44 -1.00 -10.77
C GLY A 121 -27.10 -2.38 -10.75
N ILE A 122 -26.37 -3.42 -10.31
CA ILE A 122 -26.91 -4.79 -10.17
C ILE A 122 -28.03 -4.83 -9.11
N VAL A 123 -27.82 -4.19 -7.96
CA VAL A 123 -28.82 -4.12 -6.88
C VAL A 123 -30.07 -3.40 -7.36
N GLN A 124 -29.93 -2.27 -8.06
CA GLN A 124 -31.05 -1.53 -8.63
C GLN A 124 -31.82 -2.36 -9.67
N GLY A 125 -31.11 -3.12 -10.52
CA GLY A 125 -31.73 -4.05 -11.47
C GLY A 125 -32.53 -5.14 -10.77
N ASN A 126 -31.96 -5.74 -9.72
CA ASN A 126 -32.65 -6.75 -8.89
C ASN A 126 -33.90 -6.18 -8.22
N LEU A 127 -33.83 -4.96 -7.65
CA LEU A 127 -34.97 -4.29 -7.04
C LEU A 127 -36.08 -4.02 -8.06
N THR A 128 -35.73 -3.53 -9.25
CA THR A 128 -36.70 -3.25 -10.32
C THR A 128 -37.44 -4.51 -10.77
N ALA A 129 -36.70 -5.62 -10.89
CA ALA A 129 -37.31 -6.90 -11.20
C ALA A 129 -38.20 -7.40 -10.05
N GLN A 130 -37.76 -7.32 -8.78
CA GLN A 130 -38.63 -7.68 -7.66
C GLN A 130 -39.94 -6.87 -7.62
N ILE A 131 -39.87 -5.55 -7.86
CA ILE A 131 -41.06 -4.70 -7.95
C ILE A 131 -42.00 -5.19 -9.06
N THR A 132 -41.44 -5.58 -10.21
CA THR A 132 -42.24 -6.07 -11.34
C THR A 132 -42.91 -7.41 -11.01
N VAL A 133 -42.21 -8.35 -10.35
CA VAL A 133 -42.82 -9.61 -9.87
C VAL A 133 -43.91 -9.31 -8.85
N ASN A 134 -43.63 -8.45 -7.87
CA ASN A 134 -44.59 -8.12 -6.81
C ASN A 134 -45.83 -7.43 -7.37
N THR A 135 -45.68 -6.56 -8.38
CA THR A 135 -46.80 -5.91 -9.07
C THR A 135 -47.63 -6.93 -9.84
N ALA A 136 -46.97 -7.84 -10.57
CA ALA A 136 -47.67 -8.93 -11.27
C ALA A 136 -48.39 -9.85 -10.29
N MET A 137 -47.82 -10.10 -9.11
CA MET A 137 -48.45 -10.87 -8.04
C MET A 137 -49.63 -10.10 -7.43
N LEU A 138 -49.54 -8.79 -7.19
CA LEU A 138 -50.69 -8.03 -6.69
C LEU A 138 -51.87 -8.05 -7.67
N ALA A 139 -51.58 -8.03 -8.96
CA ALA A 139 -52.59 -8.11 -10.03
C ALA A 139 -52.99 -9.56 -10.38
N HIS A 140 -52.40 -10.58 -9.73
CA HIS A 140 -52.68 -11.96 -10.09
C HIS A 140 -54.11 -12.34 -9.72
N THR A 141 -54.73 -13.15 -10.58
CA THR A 141 -56.02 -13.77 -10.32
C THR A 141 -55.92 -15.26 -10.66
N HIS A 142 -56.81 -16.04 -10.08
CA HIS A 142 -56.99 -17.44 -10.47
C HIS A 142 -58.13 -17.53 -11.49
N ALA A 143 -57.91 -18.28 -12.57
CA ALA A 143 -58.93 -18.49 -13.60
C ALA A 143 -60.23 -19.10 -13.03
N ILE A 144 -60.14 -19.81 -11.89
CA ILE A 144 -61.25 -20.41 -11.18
C ILE A 144 -61.01 -20.25 -9.67
N PRO A 145 -61.99 -19.79 -8.88
CA PRO A 145 -61.87 -19.67 -7.43
C PRO A 145 -61.45 -21.01 -6.78
N GLY A 146 -60.39 -21.00 -5.98
CA GLY A 146 -59.86 -22.19 -5.29
C GLY A 146 -58.94 -23.09 -6.13
N SER A 147 -58.67 -22.75 -7.40
CA SER A 147 -57.70 -23.47 -8.22
C SER A 147 -56.25 -23.19 -7.78
N PRO A 148 -55.37 -24.20 -7.68
CA PRO A 148 -53.95 -23.99 -7.42
C PRO A 148 -53.20 -23.43 -8.63
N LEU A 149 -53.84 -23.33 -9.81
CA LEU A 149 -53.21 -22.87 -11.04
C LEU A 149 -53.36 -21.33 -11.18
N PRO A 150 -52.25 -20.58 -11.27
CA PRO A 150 -52.29 -19.14 -11.56
C PRO A 150 -52.62 -18.87 -13.04
N ASP A 151 -53.13 -17.67 -13.35
CA ASP A 151 -53.31 -17.19 -14.72
C ASP A 151 -51.99 -17.29 -15.55
N PRO A 152 -52.01 -17.78 -16.80
CA PRO A 152 -50.86 -17.80 -17.70
C PRO A 152 -50.12 -16.46 -17.87
N VAL A 153 -50.79 -15.32 -17.69
CA VAL A 153 -50.16 -13.97 -17.73
C VAL A 153 -49.14 -13.80 -16.61
N PHE A 154 -49.46 -14.24 -15.39
CA PHE A 154 -48.54 -14.16 -14.24
C PHE A 154 -47.32 -15.07 -14.43
N GLN A 155 -47.54 -16.30 -14.91
CA GLN A 155 -46.48 -17.26 -15.24
C GLN A 155 -45.49 -16.70 -16.27
N GLY A 156 -45.97 -16.07 -17.34
CA GLY A 156 -45.13 -15.48 -18.38
C GLY A 156 -44.27 -14.32 -17.87
N ILE A 157 -44.83 -13.46 -17.01
CA ILE A 157 -44.09 -12.33 -16.42
C ILE A 157 -42.98 -12.86 -15.48
N VAL A 158 -43.30 -13.82 -14.61
CA VAL A 158 -42.31 -14.41 -13.68
C VAL A 158 -41.19 -15.13 -14.44
N ALA A 159 -41.52 -15.95 -15.44
CA ALA A 159 -40.54 -16.70 -16.23
C ALA A 159 -39.63 -15.76 -17.06
N GLY A 160 -40.19 -14.73 -17.68
CA GLY A 160 -39.43 -13.71 -18.41
C GLY A 160 -38.46 -12.91 -17.53
N MET A 161 -38.79 -12.76 -16.24
CA MET A 161 -37.96 -12.04 -15.28
C MET A 161 -36.89 -12.92 -14.64
N GLN A 162 -37.24 -14.16 -14.28
CA GLN A 162 -36.27 -15.13 -13.80
C GLN A 162 -35.17 -15.40 -14.83
N SER A 163 -35.52 -15.44 -16.12
CA SER A 163 -34.51 -15.60 -17.18
C SER A 163 -33.57 -14.39 -17.28
N LYS A 164 -34.11 -13.16 -17.25
CA LYS A 164 -33.30 -11.93 -17.28
C LYS A 164 -32.40 -11.78 -16.05
N LEU A 165 -32.94 -11.99 -14.85
CA LEU A 165 -32.19 -11.91 -13.60
C LEU A 165 -31.16 -13.03 -13.45
N GLY A 166 -31.51 -14.26 -13.83
CA GLY A 166 -30.62 -15.42 -13.73
C GLY A 166 -29.40 -15.27 -14.63
N ILE A 167 -29.60 -14.84 -15.88
CA ILE A 167 -28.51 -14.66 -16.85
C ILE A 167 -27.65 -13.45 -16.48
N GLN A 168 -28.27 -12.29 -16.20
CA GLN A 168 -27.50 -11.09 -15.83
C GLN A 168 -26.78 -11.27 -14.49
N GLY A 169 -27.47 -11.79 -13.47
CA GLY A 169 -26.90 -12.01 -12.15
C GLY A 169 -25.74 -13.01 -12.15
N ALA A 170 -25.83 -14.09 -12.93
CA ALA A 170 -24.74 -15.07 -13.04
C ALA A 170 -23.50 -14.49 -13.74
N ILE A 171 -23.69 -13.77 -14.86
CA ILE A 171 -22.59 -13.13 -15.59
C ILE A 171 -21.92 -12.06 -14.74
N SER A 172 -22.71 -11.19 -14.08
CA SER A 172 -22.18 -10.13 -13.23
C SER A 172 -21.46 -10.67 -11.99
N GLN A 173 -21.94 -11.76 -11.38
CA GLN A 173 -21.23 -12.41 -10.26
C GLN A 173 -19.92 -13.08 -10.70
N ALA A 174 -19.91 -13.73 -11.87
CA ALA A 174 -18.69 -14.33 -12.40
C ALA A 174 -17.63 -13.25 -12.71
N LEU A 175 -18.02 -12.17 -13.38
CA LEU A 175 -17.11 -11.06 -13.74
C LEU A 175 -16.60 -10.30 -12.52
N SER A 176 -17.45 -10.04 -11.52
CA SER A 176 -17.04 -9.33 -10.30
C SER A 176 -16.07 -10.14 -9.44
N ARG A 177 -16.26 -11.46 -9.33
CA ARG A 177 -15.32 -12.34 -8.61
C ARG A 177 -13.94 -12.38 -9.30
N VAL A 178 -13.92 -12.56 -10.62
CA VAL A 178 -12.68 -12.56 -11.41
C VAL A 178 -11.99 -11.19 -11.33
N GLY A 179 -12.77 -10.10 -11.43
CA GLY A 179 -12.26 -8.73 -11.31
C GLY A 179 -11.65 -8.43 -9.93
N GLY A 180 -12.31 -8.86 -8.84
CA GLY A 180 -11.82 -8.65 -7.47
C GLY A 180 -10.49 -9.36 -7.20
N GLU A 181 -10.35 -10.62 -7.60
CA GLU A 181 -9.10 -11.35 -7.45
C GLU A 181 -7.98 -10.77 -8.33
N PHE A 182 -8.32 -10.29 -9.54
CA PHE A 182 -7.37 -9.60 -10.39
C PHE A 182 -6.87 -8.30 -9.75
N LEU A 183 -7.74 -7.49 -9.13
CA LEU A 183 -7.33 -6.28 -8.41
C LEU A 183 -6.39 -6.60 -7.24
N LYS A 184 -6.67 -7.65 -6.46
CA LYS A 184 -5.77 -8.10 -5.39
C LYS A 184 -4.41 -8.50 -5.93
N MET A 185 -4.37 -9.29 -7.01
CA MET A 185 -3.12 -9.70 -7.64
C MET A 185 -2.33 -8.51 -8.21
N LYS A 186 -3.04 -7.53 -8.79
CA LYS A 186 -2.45 -6.35 -9.43
C LYS A 186 -1.94 -5.31 -8.44
N TYR A 187 -2.61 -5.07 -7.32
CA TYR A 187 -2.28 -3.96 -6.42
C TYR A 187 -1.73 -4.41 -5.07
N LEU A 188 -2.11 -5.60 -4.58
CA LEU A 188 -1.76 -6.07 -3.23
C LEU A 188 -0.66 -7.14 -3.20
N LYS A 189 -0.17 -7.58 -4.36
CA LYS A 189 0.93 -8.55 -4.44
C LYS A 189 2.23 -7.90 -4.91
N PRO A 190 3.38 -8.15 -4.22
CA PRO A 190 4.68 -7.57 -4.57
C PRO A 190 5.19 -7.92 -5.98
N VAL A 191 4.64 -8.95 -6.60
CA VAL A 191 5.01 -9.38 -7.96
C VAL A 191 4.58 -8.35 -9.00
N SER A 192 3.48 -7.65 -8.75
CA SER A 192 2.93 -6.70 -9.71
C SER A 192 3.77 -5.43 -9.84
N PRO A 193 3.90 -4.85 -11.06
CA PRO A 193 4.50 -3.53 -11.24
C PRO A 193 3.72 -2.43 -10.51
N THR A 194 2.39 -2.53 -10.46
CA THR A 194 1.48 -1.56 -9.80
C THR A 194 1.22 -1.92 -8.33
N TYR A 195 2.16 -2.61 -7.69
CA TYR A 195 2.06 -2.92 -6.27
C TYR A 195 2.10 -1.64 -5.44
N ILE A 196 1.09 -1.45 -4.57
CA ILE A 196 0.84 -0.19 -3.87
C ILE A 196 1.89 0.17 -2.83
N LEU A 197 2.73 -0.78 -2.40
CA LEU A 197 3.77 -0.52 -1.40
C LEU A 197 5.15 -0.39 -2.08
N SER A 198 5.96 0.53 -1.55
CA SER A 198 7.35 0.72 -1.97
C SER A 198 8.14 -0.56 -1.69
N ARG A 199 8.95 -0.98 -2.66
CA ARG A 199 9.83 -2.15 -2.52
C ARG A 199 11.11 -1.84 -1.74
N TYR A 200 11.45 -0.56 -1.62
CA TYR A 200 12.75 -0.12 -1.14
C TYR A 200 12.67 0.76 0.10
N ASN A 201 11.63 1.57 0.23
CA ASN A 201 11.58 2.61 1.27
C ASN A 201 10.55 2.27 2.35
N ASN A 202 10.95 2.40 3.62
CA ASN A 202 10.16 1.99 4.78
C ASN A 202 10.10 3.07 5.86
N THR A 203 9.05 3.01 6.69
CA THR A 203 8.84 3.83 7.88
C THR A 203 8.12 3.01 8.95
N ASN A 204 8.33 3.32 10.22
CA ASN A 204 7.51 2.83 11.34
C ASN A 204 6.60 3.95 11.86
#